data_AF-A0A7V9BXB9-F1
#
_entry.id   AF-A0A7V9BXB9-F1
#
_cell.length_a   1.000
_cell.length_b   1.000
_cell.length_c   1.000
_cell.angle_alpha   90.00
_cell.angle_beta   90.00
_cell.angle_gamma   90.00
#
_symmetry.space_group_name_H-M   'P 1'
#
loop_
_entity.id
_entity.type
_entity.pdbx_description
1 polymer ?
#
loop_
_entity_poly.entity_id
_entity_poly.type
_entity_poly.pdbx_seq_one_letter_code
_entity_poly.pdbx_strand_id
1 'polypeptide(L)'
;MRSKTRVTEHGQIFRRAWIAGVNKHYPGTPKPGYITPWEDTPDWERASATAVYEQVKTFVETSDGTTSKLSRAQRGRWVATCWIAQIYRHIPDPKPGYVADWDELPQWQRETDSDIFDAIEHDVTATQMR
;
A
#
# COMPACT_ATOMS: atom_id res chain seq x y z
N MET A 1 10.73 23.13 -2.53
CA MET A 1 10.66 22.19 -3.68
C MET A 1 10.94 20.73 -3.30
N ARG A 2 11.95 20.42 -2.47
CA ARG A 2 12.31 19.03 -2.06
C ARG A 2 11.19 18.19 -1.43
N SER A 3 10.30 18.79 -0.63
CA SER A 3 9.21 18.07 0.02
C SER A 3 8.15 17.53 -0.96
N LYS A 4 7.84 18.25 -2.04
CA LYS A 4 6.84 17.82 -3.04
C LYS A 4 7.33 16.62 -3.87
N THR A 5 8.62 16.59 -4.20
CA THR A 5 9.26 15.46 -4.91
C THR A 5 9.22 14.19 -4.07
N ARG A 6 9.56 14.28 -2.77
CA ARG A 6 9.55 13.14 -1.85
C ARG A 6 8.15 12.54 -1.65
N VAL A 7 7.13 13.39 -1.55
CA VAL A 7 5.72 12.97 -1.46
C VAL A 7 5.27 12.23 -2.73
N THR A 8 5.76 12.63 -3.92
CA THR A 8 5.52 11.87 -5.16
C THR A 8 6.23 10.52 -5.16
N GLU A 9 7.46 10.44 -4.66
CA GLU A 9 8.21 9.18 -4.57
C GLU A 9 7.52 8.15 -3.66
N HIS A 10 6.92 8.59 -2.55
CA HIS A 10 6.19 7.73 -1.62
C HIS A 10 5.01 7.00 -2.26
N GLY A 11 4.14 7.73 -2.96
CA GLY A 11 3.02 7.14 -3.71
C GLY A 11 3.49 6.18 -4.82
N GLN A 12 4.61 6.50 -5.48
CA GLN A 12 5.21 5.61 -6.47
C GLN A 12 5.74 4.31 -5.86
N ILE A 13 6.36 4.35 -4.67
CA ILE A 13 6.80 3.14 -3.97
C ILE A 13 5.63 2.22 -3.67
N PHE A 14 4.55 2.76 -3.09
CA PHE A 14 3.32 2.01 -2.85
C PHE A 14 2.79 1.40 -4.15
N ARG A 15 2.67 2.19 -5.22
CA ARG A 15 2.11 1.71 -6.49
C ARG A 15 2.97 0.63 -7.13
N ARG A 16 4.31 0.77 -7.12
CA ARG A 16 5.22 -0.26 -7.63
C ARG A 16 5.09 -1.56 -6.84
N ALA A 17 5.00 -1.47 -5.51
CA ALA A 17 4.82 -2.64 -4.65
C ALA A 17 3.48 -3.34 -4.92
N TRP A 18 2.40 -2.58 -5.08
CA TRP A 18 1.10 -3.12 -5.50
C TRP A 18 1.21 -3.87 -6.84
N ILE A 19 1.76 -3.23 -7.89
CA ILE A 19 1.87 -3.85 -9.23
C ILE A 19 2.74 -5.11 -9.17
N ALA A 20 3.86 -5.06 -8.43
CA ALA A 20 4.73 -6.22 -8.23
C ALA A 20 4.00 -7.37 -7.51
N GLY A 21 3.25 -7.06 -6.45
CA GLY A 21 2.45 -8.05 -5.72
C GLY A 21 1.33 -8.64 -6.59
N VAL A 22 0.60 -7.82 -7.34
CA VAL A 22 -0.41 -8.30 -8.30
C VAL A 22 0.21 -9.24 -9.32
N ASN A 23 1.32 -8.87 -9.96
CA ASN A 23 1.99 -9.72 -10.94
C ASN A 23 2.50 -11.04 -10.35
N LYS A 24 2.83 -11.06 -9.06
CA LYS A 24 3.35 -12.24 -8.35
C LYS A 24 2.24 -13.17 -7.85
N HIS A 25 1.14 -12.61 -7.35
CA HIS A 25 0.15 -13.37 -6.59
C HIS A 25 -1.21 -13.50 -7.27
N TYR A 26 -1.59 -12.57 -8.17
CA TYR A 26 -2.91 -12.60 -8.79
C TYR A 26 -3.08 -13.85 -9.66
N PRO A 27 -4.17 -14.61 -9.50
CA PRO A 27 -4.39 -15.79 -10.32
C PRO A 27 -4.75 -15.37 -11.75
N GLY A 28 -3.93 -15.79 -12.72
CA GLY A 28 -4.14 -15.53 -14.13
C GLY A 28 -3.69 -14.13 -14.56
N THR A 29 -4.32 -13.59 -15.60
CA THR A 29 -3.93 -12.30 -16.19
C THR A 29 -4.51 -11.13 -15.39
N PRO A 30 -3.68 -10.22 -14.83
CA PRO A 30 -4.17 -9.05 -14.13
C PRO A 30 -5.04 -8.15 -15.00
N LYS A 31 -6.06 -7.54 -14.39
CA LYS A 31 -6.86 -6.50 -15.08
C LYS A 31 -5.97 -5.28 -15.37
N PRO A 32 -6.16 -4.57 -16.49
CA PRO A 32 -5.36 -3.38 -16.81
C PRO A 32 -5.30 -2.37 -15.65
N GLY A 33 -6.43 -2.11 -14.99
CA GLY A 33 -6.49 -1.21 -13.83
C GLY A 33 -5.60 -1.59 -12.65
N TYR A 34 -5.33 -2.90 -12.46
CA TYR A 34 -4.45 -3.34 -11.38
C TYR A 34 -2.98 -3.05 -11.65
N ILE A 35 -2.61 -2.90 -12.92
CA ILE A 35 -1.23 -2.71 -13.38
C ILE A 35 -1.00 -1.35 -14.07
N THR A 36 -1.98 -0.45 -14.05
CA THR A 36 -1.86 0.92 -14.58
C THR A 36 -0.60 1.61 -14.02
N PRO A 37 0.30 2.15 -14.87
CA PRO A 37 1.47 2.91 -14.45
C PRO A 37 1.11 4.12 -13.58
N TRP A 38 2.09 4.66 -12.86
CA TRP A 38 1.86 5.78 -11.94
C TRP A 38 1.33 7.03 -12.65
N GLU A 39 1.87 7.31 -13.83
CA GLU A 39 1.55 8.46 -14.67
C GLU A 39 0.05 8.45 -15.06
N ASP A 40 -0.49 7.26 -15.29
CA ASP A 40 -1.87 7.01 -15.70
C ASP A 40 -2.80 6.68 -14.52
N THR A 41 -2.27 6.59 -13.30
CA THR A 41 -3.07 6.32 -12.09
C THR A 41 -3.94 7.54 -11.73
N PRO A 42 -5.25 7.41 -11.45
CA PRO A 42 -6.10 8.54 -11.09
C PRO A 42 -5.59 9.35 -9.89
N ASP A 43 -5.87 10.66 -9.84
CA ASP A 43 -5.38 11.55 -8.78
C ASP A 43 -5.76 11.10 -7.37
N TRP A 44 -6.99 10.63 -7.19
CA TRP A 44 -7.46 10.15 -5.89
C TRP A 44 -6.71 8.89 -5.45
N GLU A 45 -6.38 7.98 -6.38
CA GLU A 45 -5.60 6.77 -6.10
C GLU A 45 -4.14 7.13 -5.78
N ARG A 46 -3.54 8.08 -6.51
CA ARG A 46 -2.20 8.60 -6.21
C ARG A 46 -2.13 9.22 -4.81
N ALA A 47 -3.13 10.03 -4.45
CA ALA A 47 -3.23 10.62 -3.12
C ALA A 47 -3.42 9.54 -2.04
N SER A 48 -4.24 8.53 -2.31
CA SER A 48 -4.48 7.40 -1.40
C SER A 48 -3.23 6.56 -1.18
N ALA A 49 -2.53 6.18 -2.25
CA ALA A 49 -1.26 5.44 -2.21
C ALA A 49 -0.20 6.18 -1.38
N THR A 50 -0.10 7.50 -1.59
CA THR A 50 0.79 8.37 -0.81
C THR A 50 0.38 8.40 0.67
N ALA A 51 -0.91 8.55 0.96
CA ALA A 51 -1.41 8.58 2.34
C ALA A 51 -1.17 7.25 3.08
N VAL A 52 -1.36 6.11 2.41
CA VAL A 52 -1.10 4.79 3.01
C VAL A 52 0.40 4.60 3.24
N TYR A 53 1.26 5.01 2.30
CA TYR A 53 2.70 5.01 2.51
C TYR A 53 3.08 5.77 3.79
N GLU A 54 2.59 7.01 3.96
CA GLU A 54 2.93 7.84 5.12
C GLU A 54 2.44 7.25 6.45
N GLN A 55 1.27 6.58 6.44
CA GLN A 55 0.75 5.86 7.60
C GLN A 55 1.64 4.69 7.99
N VAL A 56 2.06 3.87 7.03
CA VAL A 56 3.01 2.75 7.27
C VAL A 56 4.35 3.30 7.75
N LYS A 57 4.90 4.32 7.08
CA LYS A 57 6.16 4.96 7.50
C LYS A 57 6.11 5.46 8.93
N THR A 58 5.05 6.20 9.28
CA THR A 58 4.86 6.70 10.65
C THR A 58 4.76 5.56 11.66
N PHE A 59 4.06 4.46 11.30
CA PHE A 59 3.94 3.29 12.17
C PHE A 59 5.28 2.58 12.39
N VAL A 60 6.11 2.44 11.35
CA VAL A 60 7.48 1.91 11.44
C VAL A 60 8.36 2.80 12.30
N GLU A 61 8.36 4.11 12.05
CA GLU A 61 9.17 5.11 12.77
C GLU A 61 8.80 5.19 14.26
N THR A 62 7.51 5.21 14.59
CA THR A 62 7.03 5.29 15.99
C THR A 62 7.24 4.00 16.77
N SER A 63 7.47 2.89 16.06
CA SER A 63 7.80 1.59 16.66
C SER A 63 9.32 1.36 16.73
N ASP A 64 10.15 2.38 16.48
CA ASP A 64 11.62 2.27 16.40
C ASP A 64 12.08 1.12 15.47
N GLY A 65 11.37 0.90 14.35
CA GLY A 65 11.67 -0.16 13.38
C GLY A 65 11.38 -1.60 13.87
N THR A 66 10.69 -1.77 15.00
CA THR A 66 10.37 -3.11 15.55
C THR A 66 9.19 -3.80 14.87
N THR A 67 8.57 -3.17 13.88
CA THR A 67 7.47 -3.72 13.04
C THR A 67 7.87 -5.01 12.31
N SER A 68 9.17 -5.24 12.09
CA SER A 68 9.73 -6.50 11.59
C SER A 68 9.36 -7.73 12.42
N LYS A 69 9.01 -7.55 13.71
CA LYS A 69 8.54 -8.62 14.61
C LYS A 69 7.07 -8.98 14.44
N LEU A 70 6.28 -8.13 13.77
CA LEU A 70 4.88 -8.43 13.48
C LEU A 70 4.77 -9.59 12.50
N SER A 71 3.70 -10.36 12.58
CA SER A 71 3.42 -11.38 11.57
C SER A 71 3.13 -10.72 10.23
N ARG A 72 3.39 -11.44 9.14
CA ARG A 72 3.08 -10.97 7.79
C ARG A 72 1.60 -10.57 7.63
N ALA A 73 0.69 -11.36 8.22
CA ALA A 73 -0.73 -11.06 8.22
C ALA A 73 -1.08 -9.77 8.99
N GLN A 74 -0.39 -9.47 10.11
CA GLN A 74 -0.60 -8.21 10.83
C GLN A 74 -0.17 -7.00 9.97
N ARG A 75 0.96 -7.12 9.27
CA ARG A 75 1.47 -6.07 8.37
C ARG A 75 0.55 -5.84 7.17
N GLY A 76 0.11 -6.90 6.50
CA GLY A 76 -0.86 -6.81 5.42
C GLY A 76 -2.21 -6.22 5.87
N ARG A 77 -2.73 -6.66 7.03
CA ARG A 77 -3.98 -6.14 7.58
C ARG A 77 -3.91 -4.64 7.89
N TRP A 78 -2.76 -4.15 8.33
CA TRP A 78 -2.54 -2.72 8.52
C TRP A 78 -2.68 -1.94 7.21
N VAL A 79 -2.04 -2.39 6.13
CA VAL A 79 -2.16 -1.77 4.80
C VAL A 79 -3.60 -1.80 4.31
N ALA A 80 -4.28 -2.95 4.39
CA ALA A 80 -5.67 -3.10 3.98
C ALA A 80 -6.59 -2.11 4.73
N THR A 81 -6.41 -1.99 6.05
CA THR A 81 -7.17 -1.05 6.89
C THR A 81 -6.95 0.40 6.47
N CYS A 82 -5.68 0.79 6.25
CA CYS A 82 -5.34 2.14 5.79
C CYS A 82 -5.95 2.45 4.42
N TRP A 83 -5.94 1.47 3.50
CA TRP A 83 -6.51 1.61 2.16
C TRP A 83 -8.03 1.76 2.20
N ILE A 84 -8.73 0.92 2.99
CA ILE A 84 -10.18 1.01 3.17
C ILE A 84 -10.59 2.39 3.69
N ALA A 85 -9.84 2.98 4.62
CA ALA A 85 -10.08 4.36 5.06
C ALA A 85 -9.97 5.39 3.92
N GLN A 86 -9.03 5.20 2.97
CA GLN A 86 -8.96 6.05 1.79
C GLN A 86 -10.13 5.82 0.82
N ILE A 87 -10.60 4.57 0.68
CA ILE A 87 -11.79 4.27 -0.12
C ILE A 87 -13.00 5.04 0.43
N TYR A 88 -13.28 4.98 1.73
CA TYR A 88 -14.39 5.75 2.32
C TYR A 88 -14.22 7.27 2.18
N ARG A 89 -12.98 7.77 2.17
CA ARG A 89 -12.70 9.20 1.97
C ARG A 89 -13.05 9.67 0.54
N HIS A 90 -12.83 8.83 -0.47
CA HIS A 90 -12.91 9.21 -1.88
C HIS A 90 -14.13 8.66 -2.62
N ILE A 91 -14.74 7.60 -2.11
CA ILE A 91 -15.87 6.90 -2.70
C ILE A 91 -16.99 6.84 -1.64
N PRO A 92 -18.00 7.73 -1.71
CA PRO A 92 -19.05 7.83 -0.69
C PRO A 92 -19.90 6.58 -0.50
N ASP A 93 -20.08 5.79 -1.56
CA ASP A 93 -20.85 4.54 -1.56
C ASP A 93 -20.02 3.43 -2.24
N PRO A 94 -18.99 2.89 -1.55
CA PRO A 94 -18.11 1.91 -2.15
C PRO A 94 -18.81 0.55 -2.25
N LYS A 95 -18.49 -0.20 -3.30
CA LYS A 95 -18.94 -1.59 -3.40
C LYS A 95 -18.41 -2.39 -2.20
N PRO A 96 -19.17 -3.36 -1.64
CA PRO A 96 -18.71 -4.16 -0.51
C PRO A 96 -17.33 -4.78 -0.70
N GLY A 97 -17.02 -5.27 -1.91
CA GLY A 97 -15.71 -5.84 -2.22
C GLY A 97 -14.53 -4.86 -2.20
N TYR A 98 -14.76 -3.54 -2.18
CA TYR A 98 -13.69 -2.54 -2.02
C TYR A 98 -13.34 -2.28 -0.55
N VAL A 99 -14.22 -2.69 0.36
CA VAL A 99 -14.13 -2.44 1.80
C VAL A 99 -14.29 -3.72 2.63
N ALA A 100 -14.06 -4.88 2.01
CA ALA A 100 -14.12 -6.18 2.66
C ALA A 100 -13.07 -6.28 3.79
N ASP A 101 -13.43 -6.89 4.92
CA ASP A 101 -12.48 -7.08 6.03
C ASP A 101 -11.40 -8.11 5.63
N TRP A 102 -10.31 -8.14 6.37
CA TRP A 102 -9.13 -8.95 6.10
C TRP A 102 -9.43 -10.42 5.80
N ASP A 103 -10.32 -11.04 6.58
CA ASP A 103 -10.64 -12.46 6.44
C ASP A 103 -11.46 -12.75 5.17
N GLU A 104 -12.11 -11.73 4.60
CA GLU A 104 -12.91 -11.79 3.37
C GLU A 104 -12.09 -11.47 2.11
N LEU A 105 -10.91 -10.86 2.26
CA LEU A 105 -10.02 -10.56 1.13
C LEU A 105 -9.54 -11.85 0.44
N PRO A 106 -9.40 -11.87 -0.89
CA PRO A 106 -8.78 -13.00 -1.56
C PRO A 106 -7.30 -13.11 -1.17
N GLN A 107 -6.77 -14.34 -1.12
CA GLN A 107 -5.40 -14.60 -0.66
C GLN A 107 -4.35 -13.78 -1.41
N TRP A 108 -4.47 -13.64 -2.73
CA TRP A 108 -3.52 -12.87 -3.54
C TRP A 108 -3.42 -11.40 -3.12
N GLN A 109 -4.54 -10.82 -2.68
CA GLN A 109 -4.60 -9.43 -2.26
C GLN A 109 -3.98 -9.28 -0.87
N ARG A 110 -4.27 -10.20 0.06
CA ARG A 110 -3.60 -10.24 1.37
C ARG A 110 -2.08 -10.33 1.26
N GLU A 111 -1.58 -11.14 0.33
CA GLU A 111 -0.14 -11.26 0.06
C GLU A 111 0.44 -9.99 -0.57
N THR A 112 -0.31 -9.34 -1.47
CA THR A 112 0.07 -8.06 -2.08
C THR A 112 0.14 -6.95 -1.03
N ASP A 113 -0.86 -6.83 -0.16
CA ASP A 113 -0.88 -5.84 0.92
C ASP A 113 0.27 -6.04 1.91
N SER A 114 0.64 -7.30 2.16
CA SER A 114 1.82 -7.64 2.97
C SER A 114 3.12 -7.23 2.28
N ASP A 115 3.26 -7.48 0.97
CA ASP A 115 4.43 -7.07 0.18
C ASP A 115 4.55 -5.53 0.11
N ILE A 116 3.42 -4.80 0.09
CA ILE A 116 3.41 -3.34 0.18
C ILE A 116 4.00 -2.85 1.50
N PHE A 117 3.57 -3.43 2.63
CA PHE A 117 4.13 -3.06 3.92
C PHE A 117 5.64 -3.28 3.94
N ASP A 118 6.09 -4.47 3.52
CA ASP A 118 7.50 -4.86 3.53
C ASP A 118 8.34 -3.93 2.65
N ALA A 119 7.82 -3.52 1.49
CA ALA A 119 8.49 -2.57 0.59
C ALA A 119 8.64 -1.17 1.21
N ILE A 120 7.63 -0.69 1.93
CA ILE A 120 7.68 0.61 2.61
C ILE A 120 8.63 0.54 3.81
N GLU A 121 8.56 -0.50 4.63
CA GLU A 121 9.47 -0.70 5.77
C GLU A 121 10.93 -0.74 5.30
N HIS A 122 11.22 -1.44 4.20
CA HIS A 122 12.55 -1.46 3.61
C HIS A 122 13.03 -0.07 3.18
N ASP A 123 12.18 0.72 2.53
CA ASP A 123 12.52 2.08 2.09
C ASP A 123 12.79 3.04 3.27
N VAL A 124 11.97 2.96 4.32
CA VAL A 124 12.14 3.75 5.54
C VAL A 124 13.44 3.39 6.26
N THR A 125 13.69 2.10 6.46
CA THR A 125 14.90 1.62 7.16
C THR A 125 16.18 1.89 6.37
N ALA A 126 16.15 1.72 5.04
CA ALA A 126 17.27 2.05 4.17
C ALA A 126 17.60 3.56 4.18
N THR A 127 16.58 4.41 4.36
CA THR A 127 16.77 5.86 4.49
C THR A 127 17.36 6.26 5.84
N GLN A 128 17.03 5.56 6.93
CA GLN A 128 17.56 5.84 8.27
C GLN A 128 19.04 5.44 8.43
N MET A 129 19.55 4.52 7.61
CA MET A 129 20.95 4.08 7.64
C MET A 129 21.90 4.99 6.85
N ARG A 130 21.40 6.05 6.21
CA ARG A 130 22.19 7.02 5.43
C ARG A 130 22.34 8.34 6.18
#